data_AF-A0A969GFQ6-F1
#
_entry.id   AF-A0A969GFQ6-F1
#
_cell.length_a   1.000
_cell.length_b   1.000
_cell.length_c   1.000
_cell.angle_alpha   90.00
_cell.angle_beta   90.00
_cell.angle_gamma   90.00
#
_symmetry.space_group_name_H-M   'P 1'
#
loop_
_entity.id
_entity.type
_entity.pdbx_description
1 polymer ?
#
loop_
_entity_poly.entity_id
_entity_poly.type
_entity_poly.pdbx_seq_one_letter_code
_entity_poly.pdbx_strand_id
1 'polypeptide(L)' 'MCNPHNPLGIIFSRRELIRMAEICIKHKVLIVSDEIHAELLLDNNKFTPMAKLSKEIEKIQLL' A
#
# COMPACT_ATOMS: atom_id res chain seq x y z
N MET A 1 -4.75 4.64 -3.18
CA MET A 1 -3.52 4.10 -3.81
C MET A 1 -3.88 2.75 -4.41
N CYS A 2 -3.33 2.39 -5.57
CA CYS A 2 -3.47 1.06 -6.18
C CYS A 2 -2.10 0.39 -6.17
N ASN A 3 -1.98 -0.79 -5.54
CA ASN A 3 -0.72 -1.53 -5.39
C ASN A 3 -1.00 -3.04 -5.35
N PRO A 4 -0.53 -3.85 -6.31
CA PRO A 4 0.25 -3.47 -7.49
C PRO A 4 -0.47 -2.47 -8.40
N HIS A 5 0.24 -1.46 -8.89
CA HIS A 5 -0.35 -0.30 -9.57
C HIS A 5 -0.79 -0.64 -11.00
N ASN A 6 -2.08 -0.55 -11.29
CA ASN A 6 -2.62 -0.51 -12.66
C ASN A 6 -2.51 0.94 -13.21
N PRO A 7 -1.93 1.18 -14.41
CA PRO A 7 -1.61 0.21 -15.48
C PRO A 7 -0.16 -0.27 -15.55
N LEU A 8 0.72 0.21 -14.67
CA LEU A 8 2.17 0.06 -14.84
C LEU A 8 2.77 -1.20 -14.21
N GLY A 9 2.01 -1.95 -13.42
CA GLY A 9 2.50 -3.11 -12.66
C GLY A 9 3.48 -2.75 -11.55
N ILE A 10 3.58 -1.48 -11.14
CA ILE A 10 4.53 -1.04 -10.12
C ILE A 10 4.13 -1.62 -8.76
N ILE A 11 5.08 -2.27 -8.09
CA ILE A 11 4.93 -2.73 -6.71
C ILE A 11 5.75 -1.80 -5.82
N PHE A 12 5.07 -1.02 -4.99
CA PHE A 12 5.76 -0.08 -4.10
C PHE A 12 6.52 -0.83 -3.01
N SER A 13 7.74 -0.38 -2.74
CA SER A 13 8.55 -0.90 -1.66
C SER A 13 7.95 -0.53 -0.30
N ARG A 14 8.27 -1.32 0.73
CA ARG A 14 7.85 -1.04 2.12
C ARG A 14 8.19 0.39 2.56
N ARG A 15 9.35 0.92 2.13
CA ARG A 15 9.79 2.28 2.47
C ARG A 15 8.89 3.35 1.83
N GLU A 16 8.51 3.16 0.57
CA GLU A 16 7.62 4.09 -0.14
C GLU A 16 6.22 4.08 0.46
N LEU A 17 5.70 2.90 0.80
CA LEU A 17 4.41 2.76 1.44
C LEU A 17 4.37 3.44 2.82
N ILE A 18 5.42 3.24 3.63
CA ILE A 18 5.56 3.94 4.92
C ILE A 18 5.57 5.45 4.72
N ARG A 19 6.34 5.93 3.75
CA ARG A 19 6.43 7.36 3.48
C ARG A 19 5.09 7.95 3.07
N MET A 20 4.31 7.25 2.24
CA MET A 20 2.95 7.66 1.91
C MET A 20 2.05 7.68 3.14
N ALA A 21 2.09 6.62 3.95
CA ALA A 21 1.26 6.50 5.14
C ALA A 21 1.57 7.59 6.19
N GLU A 22 2.84 7.94 6.40
CA GLU A 22 3.25 9.06 7.26
C GLU A 22 2.61 10.39 6.85
N ILE A 23 2.50 10.64 5.54
CA ILE A 23 1.85 11.84 5.00
C ILE A 23 0.35 11.78 5.32
N CYS A 24 -0.30 10.64 5.07
CA CYS A 24 -1.72 10.46 5.39
C CYS A 24 -2.01 10.66 6.89
N ILE A 25 -1.19 10.09 7.77
CA ILE A 25 -1.30 10.26 9.23
C ILE A 25 -1.16 11.73 9.60
N LYS A 26 -0.10 12.40 9.13
CA LYS A 26 0.17 13.82 9.43
C LYS A 26 -1.00 14.73 9.04
N HIS A 27 -1.69 14.40 7.95
CA HIS A 27 -2.77 15.21 7.40
C HIS A 27 -4.17 14.68 7.72
N LYS A 28 -4.30 13.63 8.56
CA LYS A 28 -5.58 13.00 8.93
C LYS A 28 -6.39 12.54 7.71
N VAL A 29 -5.70 12.01 6.70
CA VAL A 29 -6.30 11.49 5.47
C VAL A 29 -6.41 9.97 5.58
N LEU A 30 -7.57 9.43 5.20
CA LEU A 30 -7.78 7.98 5.11
C LEU A 30 -7.02 7.40 3.91
N ILE A 31 -6.47 6.20 4.09
CA ILE A 31 -5.81 5.46 3.03
C ILE A 31 -6.83 4.50 2.42
N VAL A 32 -7.18 4.68 1.15
CA VAL A 32 -7.88 3.63 0.40
C VAL A 32 -6.84 2.83 -0.38
N SER A 33 -6.69 1.53 -0.07
CA SER A 33 -5.73 0.65 -0.73
C SER A 33 -6.44 -0.32 -1.67
N ASP A 34 -6.27 -0.14 -2.98
CA ASP A 34 -6.70 -1.13 -3.97
C ASP A 34 -5.56 -2.13 -4.18
N GLU A 35 -5.75 -3.33 -3.65
CA GLU A 35 -4.77 -4.41 -3.66
C GLU A 35 -5.26 -5.63 -4.48
N ILE A 36 -6.20 -5.43 -5.40
CA ILE A 36 -6.83 -6.54 -6.17
C ILE A 36 -5.82 -7.39 -6.96
N HIS A 37 -4.69 -6.80 -7.35
CA HIS A 37 -3.63 -7.48 -8.09
C HIS A 37 -2.56 -8.16 -7.19
N ALA A 38 -2.75 -8.21 -5.87
CA ALA A 38 -1.78 -8.74 -4.91
C ALA A 38 -1.35 -10.21 -5.16
N GLU A 39 -2.20 -11.00 -5.83
CA GLU A 39 -1.92 -12.39 -6.19
C GLU A 39 -1.32 -12.56 -7.61
N LEU A 40 -1.25 -11.48 -8.40
CA LEU A 40 -0.77 -11.49 -9.78
C LEU A 40 0.66 -10.93 -9.88
N LEU A 41 1.57 -11.46 -9.06
CA LEU A 41 2.96 -11.01 -9.01
C LEU A 41 3.80 -11.71 -10.07
N LEU A 42 4.59 -10.93 -10.80
CA LEU A 42 5.56 -11.41 -11.80
C LEU A 42 6.97 -11.40 -11.22
N ASP A 43 7.89 -12.16 -11.83
CA ASP A 43 9.34 -12.12 -11.58
C ASP A 43 9.77 -12.30 -10.11
N ASN A 44 9.06 -13.14 -9.36
CA ASN A 44 9.27 -13.35 -7.92
C ASN A 44 9.19 -12.06 -7.06
N ASN A 45 8.51 -11.03 -7.57
CA ASN A 45 8.30 -9.81 -6.81
C ASN A 45 7.53 -10.08 -5.52
N LYS A 46 7.80 -9.26 -4.49
CA LYS A 46 7.15 -9.35 -3.19
C LYS A 46 6.19 -8.20 -3.01
N PHE A 47 4.94 -8.54 -2.69
CA PHE A 47 3.92 -7.60 -2.31
C PHE A 47 3.90 -7.39 -0.80
N THR A 48 3.67 -6.14 -0.36
CA THR A 48 3.43 -5.81 1.06
C THR A 48 2.07 -5.11 1.15
N PRO A 49 1.07 -5.74 1.79
CA PRO A 49 -0.21 -5.09 2.06
C PRO A 49 0.00 -3.85 2.92
N MET A 50 -0.70 -2.75 2.60
CA MET A 50 -0.62 -1.51 3.36
C MET A 50 -0.98 -1.74 4.84
N ALA A 51 -1.97 -2.58 5.12
CA ALA A 51 -2.47 -2.85 6.48
C ALA A 51 -1.42 -3.56 7.35
N LYS A 52 -0.45 -4.25 6.74
CA LYS A 52 0.59 -4.99 7.46
C LYS A 52 1.80 -4.12 7.85
N LEU A 53 1.79 -2.83 7.55
CA LEU A 53 2.92 -1.95 7.83
C LEU A 53 3.05 -1.56 9.31
N SER A 54 1.92 -1.25 9.97
CA SER A 54 1.83 -0.99 11.41
C SER A 54 0.37 -0.98 11.87
N LYS A 55 0.15 -1.16 13.19
CA LYS A 55 -1.19 -1.04 13.81
C LYS A 55 -1.81 0.36 13.68
N GLU A 56 -1.00 1.39 13.48
CA GLU A 56 -1.48 2.75 13.28
C GLU A 56 -2.01 2.93 11.85
N ILE A 57 -1.28 2.41 10.88
CA ILE A 57 -1.67 2.44 9.46
C ILE A 57 -2.93 1.61 9.23
N GLU A 58 -3.01 0.43 9.82
CA GLU A 58 -4.19 -0.45 9.78
C GLU A 58 -5.47 0.28 10.19
N LYS A 59 -5.40 1.17 11.19
CA LYS A 59 -6.57 1.91 11.70
C LYS A 59 -7.08 3.01 10.77
N ILE A 60 -6.24 3.54 9.90
CA ILE A 60 -6.58 4.62 8.97
C ILE A 60 -6.73 4.12 7.53
N GLN A 61 -6.57 2.81 7.31
CA GLN A 61 -6.79 2.18 6.03
C GLN A 61 -8.25 1.74 5.87
N LEU A 62 -8.75 1.90 4.65
CA LEU A 62 -9.97 1.30 4.13
C LEU A 62 -9.61 0.44 2.92
N LEU A 63 -10.17 -0.77 2.90
CA LEU A 63 -9.85 -1.86 1.98
C LEU A 63 -8.43 -2.39 2.15
#